data_AF-A0A2N3LQE9-F1
#
_entry.id   AF-A0A2N3LQE9-F1
#
_cell.length_a   1.000
_cell.length_b   1.000
_cell.length_c   1.000
_cell.angle_alpha   90.00
_cell.angle_beta   90.00
_cell.angle_gamma   90.00
#
_symmetry.space_group_name_H-M   'P 1'
#
loop_
_entity.id
_entity.type
_entity.pdbx_description
1 polymer ?
#
loop_
_entity_poly.entity_id
_entity_poly.type
_entity_poly.pdbx_seq_one_letter_code
_entity_poly.pdbx_strand_id
1 'polypeptide(L)' 'MKVEKLIADELQCMFLEGQLQDFKEDYINFLTRKLWIGEISVNDLIKEEPKIKDKVSDAVSRISFSSIKRDTIIE' A
#
# COMPACT_ATOMS: atom_id res chain seq x y z
N MET A 1 -8.55 3.29 11.72
CA MET A 1 -7.71 3.76 10.58
C MET A 1 -8.42 3.36 9.30
N LYS A 2 -8.51 4.22 8.28
CA LYS A 2 -9.08 3.81 6.98
C LYS A 2 -8.07 2.94 6.23
N VAL A 3 -8.55 1.91 5.53
CA VAL A 3 -7.72 0.91 4.83
C VAL A 3 -6.77 1.58 3.83
N GLU A 4 -7.23 2.64 3.18
CA GLU A 4 -6.47 3.43 2.21
C GLU A 4 -5.24 4.09 2.83
N LYS A 5 -5.33 4.58 4.08
CA LYS A 5 -4.19 5.18 4.79
C LYS A 5 -3.15 4.14 5.15
N LEU A 6 -3.59 2.95 5.60
CA LEU A 6 -2.70 1.83 5.89
C LEU A 6 -1.96 1.37 4.63
N ILE A 7 -2.64 1.32 3.49
CA ILE A 7 -2.03 0.97 2.20
C ILE A 7 -1.06 2.06 1.75
N ALA A 8 -1.38 3.34 1.97
CA ALA A 8 -0.46 4.43 1.69
C ALA A 8 0.83 4.31 2.51
N ASP A 9 0.71 4.04 3.82
CA ASP A 9 1.85 3.79 4.71
C ASP A 9 2.67 2.57 4.25
N GLU A 10 2.02 1.45 3.93
CA GLU A 10 2.70 0.23 3.50
C GLU A 10 3.43 0.41 2.16
N LEU A 11 2.84 1.13 1.21
CA LEU A 11 3.50 1.45 -0.07
C LEU A 11 4.76 2.30 0.14
N GLN A 12 4.75 3.22 1.11
CA GLN A 12 5.94 3.98 1.50
C GLN A 12 7.00 3.06 2.11
N CYS A 13 6.62 2.16 3.02
CA CYS A 13 7.53 1.15 3.57
C CYS A 13 8.14 0.27 2.47
N MET A 14 7.33 -0.26 1.55
CA MET A 14 7.78 -1.07 0.43
C MET A 14 8.75 -0.33 -0.50
N PHE A 15 8.57 0.99 -0.70
CA PHE A 15 9.51 1.81 -1.44
C PHE A 15 10.86 1.89 -0.74
N LEU A 16 10.87 2.20 0.57
CA LEU A 16 12.08 2.28 1.38
C LEU A 16 12.81 0.93 1.50
N GLU A 17 12.06 -0.18 1.44
CA GLU A 17 12.58 -1.55 1.39
C GLU A 17 13.13 -1.96 0.00
N GLY A 18 13.01 -1.09 -1.01
CA GLY A 18 13.47 -1.37 -2.38
C GLY A 18 12.56 -2.30 -3.19
N GLN A 19 11.34 -2.57 -2.73
CA GLN A 19 10.40 -3.48 -3.41
C GLN A 19 9.63 -2.83 -4.57
N LEU A 20 9.77 -1.51 -4.68
CA LEU A 20 9.19 -0.65 -5.72
C LEU A 20 10.28 -0.01 -6.60
N GLN A 21 11.41 -0.70 -6.82
CA GLN A 21 12.56 -0.19 -7.59
C GLN A 21 12.24 0.26 -9.04
N ASP A 22 11.16 -0.27 -9.62
CA ASP A 22 10.70 0.11 -10.97
C ASP A 22 9.88 1.41 -10.99
N PHE A 23 9.62 1.99 -9.81
CA PHE A 23 8.84 3.21 -9.63
C PHE A 23 9.71 4.34 -9.10
N LYS A 24 9.45 5.55 -9.59
CA LYS A 24 10.10 6.76 -9.06
C LYS A 24 9.48 7.14 -7.72
N GLU A 25 10.30 7.70 -6.83
CA GLU A 25 9.86 8.20 -5.53
C GLU A 25 8.68 9.18 -5.67
N ASP A 26 8.79 10.16 -6.57
CA ASP A 26 7.73 11.15 -6.82
C ASP A 26 6.38 10.51 -7.18
N TYR A 27 6.42 9.41 -7.92
CA TYR A 27 5.21 8.67 -8.31
C TYR A 27 4.60 7.98 -7.08
N ILE A 28 5.40 7.32 -6.25
CA ILE A 28 4.91 6.70 -5.01
C ILE A 28 4.39 7.75 -4.03
N ASN A 29 5.09 8.87 -3.86
CA ASN A 29 4.67 9.99 -3.02
C ASN A 29 3.34 10.59 -3.50
N PHE A 30 3.17 10.73 -4.81
CA PHE A 30 1.91 11.21 -5.40
C PHE A 30 0.74 10.26 -5.11
N LEU A 31 0.91 8.95 -5.35
CA LEU A 31 -0.15 7.96 -5.15
C LEU A 31 -0.54 7.82 -3.67
N THR A 32 0.46 7.71 -2.79
CA THR A 32 0.25 7.56 -1.35
C THR A 32 -0.41 8.80 -0.76
N ARG A 33 -0.05 10.01 -1.21
CA ARG A 33 -0.74 11.25 -0.85
C ARG A 33 -2.22 11.22 -1.25
N LYS A 34 -2.53 10.78 -2.47
CA LYS A 34 -3.92 10.69 -2.95
C LYS A 34 -4.76 9.71 -2.14
N LEU A 35 -4.19 8.55 -1.81
CA LEU A 35 -4.82 7.58 -0.90
C LEU A 35 -5.03 8.18 0.50
N TRP A 36 -4.07 8.96 1.00
CA TRP A 36 -4.12 9.55 2.33
C TRP A 36 -5.26 10.55 2.52
N ILE A 37 -5.44 11.42 1.52
CA ILE A 37 -6.47 12.46 1.52
C ILE A 37 -7.82 11.92 1.01
N GLY A 38 -7.85 10.69 0.50
CA GLY A 38 -9.05 10.05 -0.04
C GLY A 38 -9.48 10.57 -1.42
N GLU A 39 -8.54 11.11 -2.21
CA GLU A 39 -8.79 11.54 -3.59
C GLU A 39 -8.96 10.35 -4.54
N ILE A 40 -8.28 9.24 -4.24
CA ILE A 40 -8.40 7.98 -4.98
C ILE A 40 -8.67 6.85 -3.98
N SER A 41 -9.53 5.89 -4.36
CA SER A 41 -9.69 4.65 -3.61
C SER A 41 -8.68 3.61 -4.07
N VAL A 42 -8.42 2.59 -3.24
CA VAL A 42 -7.55 1.47 -3.62
C VAL A 42 -8.08 0.75 -4.87
N ASN A 43 -9.40 0.63 -4.99
CA ASN A 43 -10.04 0.00 -6.14
C ASN A 43 -9.82 0.81 -7.42
N ASP A 44 -9.85 2.15 -7.32
CA ASP A 44 -9.61 3.01 -8.47
C ASP A 44 -8.13 3.01 -8.85
N LEU A 45 -7.23 3.02 -7.86
CA LEU A 45 -5.79 2.89 -8.09
C LEU A 45 -5.44 1.60 -8.86
N ILE A 46 -6.05 0.47 -8.46
CA ILE A 46 -5.86 -0.83 -9.13
C ILE A 46 -6.38 -0.82 -10.58
N LYS A 47 -7.42 -0.04 -10.87
CA LYS A 47 -8.02 0.06 -12.21
C LYS A 47 -7.27 1.03 -13.11
N GLU A 48 -6.91 2.20 -12.59
CA GLU A 48 -6.28 3.29 -13.34
C GLU A 48 -4.79 3.05 -13.57
N GLU A 49 -4.11 2.42 -12.62
CA GLU A 49 -2.67 2.23 -12.64
C GLU A 49 -2.30 0.73 -12.62
N PRO A 50 -2.49 0.00 -13.73
CA PRO A 50 -2.22 -1.44 -13.79
C PRO A 50 -0.75 -1.80 -13.53
N LYS A 51 0.16 -0.84 -13.69
CA LYS A 51 1.59 -1.03 -13.40
C LYS A 51 1.85 -1.25 -11.91
N ILE A 52 1.17 -0.52 -11.03
CA ILE A 52 1.37 -0.62 -9.58
C ILE A 52 0.39 -1.61 -8.92
N LYS A 53 -0.65 -2.05 -9.63
CA LYS A 53 -1.67 -2.99 -9.15
C LYS A 53 -1.11 -4.17 -8.36
N ASP A 54 -0.09 -4.86 -8.90
CA ASP A 54 0.47 -6.05 -8.26
C ASP A 54 1.11 -5.67 -6.92
N LYS A 55 1.79 -4.52 -6.87
CA LYS A 55 2.41 -3.98 -5.66
C LYS A 55 1.39 -3.49 -4.63
N VAL A 56 0.28 -2.90 -5.07
CA VAL A 56 -0.84 -2.54 -4.20
C VAL A 56 -1.48 -3.81 -3.60
N SER A 57 -1.61 -4.87 -4.39
CA SER A 57 -2.13 -6.16 -3.93
C SER A 57 -1.20 -6.82 -2.91
N ASP A 58 0.11 -6.72 -3.12
CA ASP A 58 1.12 -7.15 -2.15
C ASP A 58 1.00 -6.36 -0.84
N ALA A 59 0.88 -5.03 -0.91
CA ALA A 59 0.70 -4.16 0.25
C ALA A 59 -0.57 -4.54 1.06
N VAL A 60 -1.70 -4.76 0.37
CA VAL A 60 -2.95 -5.22 0.99
C VAL A 60 -2.75 -6.56 1.71
N SER A 61 -2.03 -7.49 1.07
CA SER A 61 -1.75 -8.82 1.63
C SER A 61 -0.87 -8.72 2.88
N ARG A 62 0.13 -7.83 2.88
CA ARG A 62 1.01 -7.56 4.03
C ARG A 62 0.26 -6.99 5.22
N ILE A 63 -0.63 -6.02 4.99
CA ILE A 63 -1.46 -5.43 6.05
C ILE A 63 -2.42 -6.46 6.64
N SER A 64 -3.05 -7.27 5.78
CA SER A 64 -3.95 -8.34 6.19
C SER A 64 -3.22 -9.38 7.03
N PHE A 65 -2.01 -9.76 6.64
CA PHE A 65 -1.17 -10.70 7.38
C PHE A 65 -0.60 -10.14 8.68
N SER A 66 -0.24 -8.85 8.71
CA SER A 66 0.20 -8.12 9.91
C SER A 66 -0.92 -8.01 10.96
N SER A 67 -2.17 -7.92 10.49
CA SER A 67 -3.35 -7.94 11.36
C SER A 67 -3.55 -9.32 12.00
N ILE A 68 -3.34 -10.40 11.23
CA ILE A 68 -3.45 -11.79 11.73
C ILE A 68 -2.34 -12.15 12.72
N LYS A 69 -1.10 -11.66 12.51
CA LYS A 69 0.02 -11.97 13.42
C LYS A 69 -0.11 -11.41 14.83
N ARG A 70 -0.96 -10.41 15.07
CA ARG A 70 -1.21 -9.89 16.42
C ARG A 70 -2.09 -10.82 17.27
N ASP A 71 -2.89 -11.69 16.64
CA ASP A 71 -3.76 -12.65 17.34
C ASP A 71 -3.11 -14.03 17.55
N THR A 72 -1.94 -14.29 16.94
CA THR A 72 -1.22 -15.58 17.06
C THR A 72 0.05 -15.47 17.90
N ILE A 73 -0.02 -14.74 19.01
CA ILE A 73 0.88 -14.92 20.15
C ILE A 73 -0.02 -15.28 21.33
N ILE A 74 -0.46 -16.53 21.38
CA ILE A 74 -0.99 -17.12 22.61
C ILE A 74 0.20 -17.81 23.28
N GLU A 75 0.39 -17.45 24.54
CA GLU A 75 1.43 -17.89 25.50
C GLU A 75 1.77 -19.40 25.46
#